data_AF-A0A351K0B2-F1
#
_entry.id   AF-A0A351K0B2-F1
#
_cell.length_a   1.000
_cell.length_b   1.000
_cell.length_c   1.000
_cell.angle_alpha   90.00
_cell.angle_beta   90.00
_cell.angle_gamma   90.00
#
_symmetry.space_group_name_H-M   'P 1'
#
loop_
_entity.id
_entity.type
_entity.pdbx_description
1 polymer ?
#
loop_
_entity_poly.entity_id
_entity_poly.type
_entity_poly.pdbx_seq_one_letter_code
_entity_poly.pdbx_strand_id
1 'polypeptide(L)'
;MVVTLERDEISELISSEDLWEPVGPTPMPEIPDLRNWSMRLLKTYKPFYAPSCDLCCLCTYGKCDLTAGRRGACGIDIASQQARMVLIACCTGLAAHGAHARHMIDHLIKSHGENYKIDLGMQVDVEAPIARTVMGLKPETLGDLRRVVEYVQRELIHLLSSTHTGQEGSSLDFEVKNLHAGM
;
A
#
# COMPACT_ATOMS: atom_id res chain seq x y z
N MET A 1 -0.42 -18.70 -4.83
CA MET A 1 0.66 -18.27 -5.72
C MET A 1 0.37 -16.81 -6.02
N VAL A 2 1.11 -15.89 -5.39
CA VAL A 2 1.02 -14.46 -5.73
C VAL A 2 1.93 -14.30 -6.93
N VAL A 3 1.39 -13.83 -8.05
CA VAL A 3 2.16 -13.57 -9.26
C VAL A 3 2.85 -12.22 -9.05
N THR A 4 4.13 -12.26 -8.72
CA THR A 4 5.02 -11.10 -8.87
C THR A 4 5.08 -10.79 -10.35
N LEU A 5 4.79 -9.54 -10.74
CA LEU A 5 4.90 -9.16 -12.15
C LEU A 5 6.36 -9.19 -12.58
N GLU A 6 6.63 -9.81 -13.73
CA GLU A 6 7.97 -9.75 -14.32
C GLU A 6 8.25 -8.33 -14.85
N ARG A 7 9.54 -7.96 -14.97
CA ARG A 7 9.93 -6.60 -15.41
C ARG A 7 9.34 -6.23 -16.77
N ASP A 8 9.23 -7.20 -17.67
CA ASP A 8 8.69 -6.98 -19.01
C ASP A 8 7.17 -6.71 -18.95
N GLU A 9 6.45 -7.37 -18.05
CA GLU A 9 5.02 -7.13 -17.82
C GLU A 9 4.78 -5.73 -17.22
N ILE A 10 5.61 -5.31 -16.26
CA ILE A 10 5.56 -3.95 -15.70
C ILE A 10 5.83 -2.92 -16.79
N SER A 11 6.84 -3.16 -17.63
CA SER A 11 7.21 -2.29 -18.74
C SER A 11 6.06 -2.09 -19.74
N GLU A 12 5.36 -3.17 -20.10
CA GLU A 12 4.19 -3.11 -20.98
C GLU A 12 3.02 -2.37 -20.31
N LEU A 13 2.73 -2.66 -19.04
CA LEU A 13 1.63 -2.04 -18.29
C LEU A 13 1.76 -0.53 -18.12
N ILE A 14 2.98 -0.02 -17.99
CA ILE A 14 3.27 1.40 -17.79
C ILE A 14 3.59 2.13 -19.10
N SER A 15 3.58 1.42 -20.23
CA SER A 15 3.97 1.95 -21.54
C SER A 15 5.35 2.62 -21.50
N SER A 16 6.36 1.90 -20.98
CA SER A 16 7.68 2.47 -20.70
C SER A 16 8.43 2.99 -21.94
N GLU A 17 7.99 2.60 -23.14
CA GLU A 17 8.50 3.08 -24.43
C GLU A 17 8.12 4.55 -24.70
N ASP A 18 7.04 5.05 -24.08
CA ASP A 18 6.60 6.43 -24.23
C ASP A 18 7.55 7.35 -23.45
N LEU A 19 8.42 8.05 -24.18
CA LEU A 19 9.46 8.91 -23.61
C LEU A 19 8.91 10.27 -23.12
N TRP A 20 8.05 10.25 -22.10
CA TRP A 20 7.57 11.48 -21.43
C TRP A 20 8.39 11.81 -20.17
N GLU A 21 8.83 10.81 -19.39
CA GLU A 21 9.83 10.95 -18.32
C GLU A 21 10.64 9.65 -18.13
N PRO A 22 11.86 9.72 -17.58
CA PRO A 22 12.61 8.52 -17.23
C PRO A 22 11.93 7.72 -16.12
N VAL A 23 11.68 6.43 -16.36
CA VAL A 23 11.14 5.53 -15.34
C VAL A 23 12.12 5.40 -14.18
N GLY A 24 11.61 5.52 -12.95
CA GLY A 24 12.40 5.37 -11.73
C GLY A 24 12.96 3.96 -11.53
N PRO A 25 13.79 3.75 -10.49
CA PRO A 25 14.44 2.46 -10.25
C PRO A 25 13.46 1.36 -9.78
N THR A 26 12.24 1.72 -9.37
CA THR A 26 11.29 0.81 -8.72
C THR A 26 9.84 1.17 -9.12
N PRO A 27 9.46 1.00 -10.39
CA PRO A 27 8.07 1.22 -10.81
C PRO A 27 7.17 0.13 -10.23
N MET A 28 5.97 0.52 -9.80
CA MET A 28 4.94 -0.37 -9.22
C MET A 28 5.49 -1.22 -8.06
N PRO A 29 6.13 -0.60 -7.05
CA PRO A 29 6.83 -1.34 -6.00
C PRO A 29 5.88 -2.25 -5.23
N GLU A 30 6.37 -3.43 -4.86
CA GLU A 30 5.78 -4.24 -3.80
C GLU A 30 6.35 -3.83 -2.43
N ILE A 31 5.72 -4.28 -1.36
CA ILE A 31 6.14 -4.00 0.04
C ILE A 31 7.66 -4.15 0.27
N PRO A 32 8.34 -5.22 -0.20
CA PRO A 32 9.77 -5.39 0.07
C PRO A 32 10.67 -4.39 -0.64
N ASP A 33 10.24 -3.86 -1.79
CA ASP A 33 11.11 -3.08 -2.68
C ASP A 33 11.53 -1.76 -2.05
N LEU A 34 10.61 -1.11 -1.33
CA LEU A 34 10.87 0.14 -0.63
C LEU A 34 11.37 -0.04 0.81
N ARG A 35 11.52 -1.29 1.29
CA ARG A 35 11.95 -1.58 2.65
C ARG A 35 13.25 -0.89 3.03
N ASN A 36 14.23 -0.84 2.11
CA ASN A 36 15.51 -0.19 2.38
C ASN A 36 15.33 1.30 2.67
N TRP A 37 14.48 1.98 1.90
CA TRP A 37 14.19 3.38 2.07
C TRP A 37 13.43 3.64 3.37
N SER A 38 12.38 2.86 3.64
CA SER A 38 11.60 2.94 4.87
C SER A 38 12.47 2.73 6.11
N MET A 39 13.39 1.76 6.08
CA MET A 39 14.32 1.53 7.19
C MET A 39 15.29 2.70 7.43
N ARG A 40 15.69 3.45 6.39
CA ARG A 40 16.49 4.68 6.57
C ARG A 40 15.69 5.76 7.30
N LEU A 41 14.41 5.91 6.96
CA LEU A 41 13.51 6.83 7.66
C LEU A 41 13.34 6.42 9.12
N LEU A 42 13.01 5.14 9.37
CA LEU A 42 12.77 4.60 10.71
C LEU A 42 14.02 4.60 11.62
N LYS A 43 15.22 4.55 11.03
CA LYS A 43 16.47 4.73 11.76
C LYS A 43 16.60 6.13 12.35
N THR A 44 16.11 7.14 11.62
CA THR A 44 16.16 8.56 12.00
C THR A 44 14.97 8.93 12.89
N TYR A 45 13.77 8.56 12.44
CA TYR A 45 12.49 8.81 13.10
C TYR A 45 12.00 7.51 13.73
N LYS A 46 12.46 7.23 14.95
CA LYS A 46 12.12 6.00 15.65
C LYS A 46 10.63 5.97 16.00
N PRO A 47 9.92 4.86 15.73
CA PRO A 47 8.54 4.69 16.17
C PRO A 47 8.43 4.82 17.68
N PHE A 48 7.39 5.52 18.12
CA PHE A 48 7.01 5.62 19.53
C PHE A 48 5.69 4.88 19.74
N TYR A 49 5.73 3.85 20.58
CA TYR A 49 4.56 3.04 20.90
C TYR A 49 3.99 3.46 22.26
N ALA A 50 2.82 4.07 22.24
CA ALA A 50 1.99 4.32 23.41
C ALA A 50 0.70 3.50 23.30
N PRO A 51 0.66 2.27 23.87
CA PRO A 51 -0.48 1.39 23.73
C PRO A 51 -1.77 2.02 24.25
N SER A 52 -2.81 2.04 23.42
CA SER A 52 -4.18 2.34 23.87
C SER A 52 -4.83 1.15 24.58
N CYS A 53 -4.31 -0.05 24.34
CA CYS A 53 -4.73 -1.31 24.95
C CYS A 53 -3.53 -2.25 25.03
N ASP A 54 -3.31 -2.84 26.21
CA ASP A 54 -2.21 -3.79 26.44
C ASP A 54 -2.57 -5.25 26.12
N LEU A 55 -3.73 -5.47 25.50
CA LEU A 55 -4.23 -6.80 25.13
C LEU A 55 -4.27 -6.99 23.61
N CYS A 56 -3.96 -8.21 23.15
CA CYS A 56 -4.24 -8.63 21.79
C CYS A 56 -5.47 -9.54 21.75
N CYS A 57 -6.47 -9.20 20.92
CA CYS A 57 -7.75 -9.91 20.80
C CYS A 57 -8.07 -10.34 19.36
N LEU A 58 -7.05 -10.50 18.50
CA LEU A 58 -7.24 -10.68 17.05
C LEU A 58 -7.47 -12.13 16.60
N CYS A 59 -7.47 -13.11 17.50
CA CYS A 59 -7.76 -14.51 17.15
C CYS A 59 -8.27 -15.30 18.36
N THR A 60 -8.61 -16.57 18.13
CA THR A 60 -9.16 -17.46 19.14
C THR A 60 -8.15 -17.99 20.16
N TYR A 61 -6.84 -17.74 19.96
CA TYR A 61 -5.82 -18.09 20.96
C TYR A 61 -5.87 -17.21 22.21
N GLY A 62 -6.53 -16.05 22.19
CA GLY A 62 -6.79 -15.35 23.44
C GLY A 62 -7.68 -14.12 23.36
N LYS A 63 -7.87 -13.54 24.54
CA LYS A 63 -7.26 -12.22 24.78
C LYS A 63 -5.88 -12.45 25.40
N CYS A 64 -4.81 -12.04 24.73
CA CYS A 64 -3.43 -12.17 25.23
C CYS A 64 -3.02 -10.91 25.98
N ASP A 65 -2.52 -11.04 27.21
CA ASP A 65 -1.93 -9.95 27.98
C ASP A 65 -0.45 -9.73 27.61
N LEU A 66 -0.14 -8.54 27.10
CA LEU A 66 1.19 -8.17 26.59
C LEU A 66 1.97 -7.24 27.53
N THR A 67 1.45 -7.00 28.74
CA THR A 67 2.15 -6.19 29.75
C THR A 67 3.41 -6.88 30.28
N ALA A 68 4.32 -6.09 30.85
CA ALA A 68 5.56 -6.56 31.48
C ALA A 68 6.45 -7.43 30.56
N GLY A 69 6.49 -7.11 29.27
CA GLY A 69 7.33 -7.81 28.29
C GLY A 69 6.81 -9.19 27.90
N ARG A 70 5.58 -9.54 28.27
CA ARG A 70 4.93 -10.78 27.83
C ARG A 70 4.68 -10.78 26.33
N ARG A 71 4.57 -11.99 25.78
CA ARG A 71 4.22 -12.23 24.39
C ARG A 71 2.89 -12.94 24.30
N GLY A 72 2.14 -12.67 23.24
CA GLY A 72 0.92 -13.41 22.94
C GLY A 72 1.21 -14.87 22.63
N ALA A 73 0.15 -15.68 22.55
CA ALA A 73 0.28 -17.10 22.26
C ALA A 73 0.99 -17.40 20.93
N CYS A 74 0.91 -16.50 19.95
CA CYS A 74 1.63 -16.59 18.67
C CYS A 74 3.04 -15.98 18.68
N GLY A 75 3.52 -15.48 19.84
CA GLY A 75 4.85 -14.90 20.00
C GLY A 75 4.94 -13.38 19.77
N ILE A 76 3.86 -12.71 19.37
CA ILE A 76 3.85 -11.24 19.17
C ILE A 76 4.05 -10.50 20.49
N ASP A 77 4.90 -9.47 20.50
CA ASP A 77 5.06 -8.56 21.65
C ASP A 77 4.18 -7.31 21.52
N ILE A 78 4.16 -6.47 22.56
CA ILE A 78 3.32 -5.28 22.58
C ILE A 78 3.68 -4.29 21.46
N ALA A 79 4.96 -4.13 21.11
CA ALA A 79 5.41 -3.18 20.10
C ALA A 79 4.93 -3.61 18.71
N SER A 80 5.15 -4.88 18.35
CA SER A 80 4.65 -5.45 17.09
C SER A 80 3.12 -5.45 17.05
N GLN A 81 2.43 -5.68 18.17
CA GLN A 81 0.98 -5.57 18.23
C GLN A 81 0.48 -4.14 17.99
N GLN A 82 1.14 -3.11 18.55
CA GLN A 82 0.77 -1.72 18.29
C GLN A 82 0.99 -1.36 16.82
N ALA A 83 2.16 -1.69 16.26
CA ALA A 83 2.47 -1.45 14.85
C ALA A 83 1.46 -2.15 13.92
N ARG A 84 1.04 -3.38 14.26
CA ARG A 84 -0.01 -4.13 13.56
C ARG A 84 -1.38 -3.45 13.62
N MET A 85 -1.76 -2.91 14.77
CA MET A 85 -3.02 -2.16 14.90
C MET A 85 -2.99 -0.88 14.07
N VAL A 86 -1.85 -0.20 13.98
CA VAL A 86 -1.65 0.95 13.09
C VAL A 86 -1.78 0.51 11.63
N LEU A 87 -1.20 -0.63 11.24
CA LEU A 87 -1.37 -1.16 9.88
C LEU A 87 -2.82 -1.43 9.53
N ILE A 88 -3.59 -2.01 10.46
CA ILE A 88 -5.04 -2.21 10.26
C ILE A 88 -5.75 -0.85 10.04
N ALA A 89 -5.36 0.20 10.77
CA ALA A 89 -5.92 1.53 10.58
C ALA A 89 -5.52 2.14 9.21
N CYS A 90 -4.25 2.01 8.81
CA CYS A 90 -3.76 2.43 7.48
C CYS A 90 -4.52 1.69 6.36
N CYS A 91 -4.65 0.36 6.47
CA CYS A 91 -5.43 -0.45 5.52
C CYS A 91 -6.91 -0.02 5.46
N THR A 92 -7.49 0.41 6.58
CA THR A 92 -8.87 0.92 6.60
C THR A 92 -8.99 2.21 5.80
N GLY A 93 -8.03 3.14 5.96
CA GLY A 93 -7.96 4.38 5.17
C GLY A 93 -7.72 4.10 3.68
N LEU A 94 -6.77 3.23 3.37
CA LEU A 94 -6.45 2.79 2.02
C LEU A 94 -7.68 2.15 1.35
N ALA A 95 -8.38 1.26 2.06
CA ALA A 95 -9.60 0.62 1.56
C ALA A 95 -10.72 1.64 1.29
N ALA A 96 -10.89 2.64 2.16
CA ALA A 96 -11.91 3.67 1.97
C ALA A 96 -11.67 4.49 0.69
N HIS A 97 -10.45 4.99 0.49
CA HIS A 97 -10.11 5.76 -0.71
C HIS A 97 -10.04 4.89 -1.96
N GLY A 98 -9.48 3.68 -1.87
CA GLY A 98 -9.42 2.72 -2.97
C GLY A 98 -10.81 2.27 -3.44
N ALA A 99 -11.74 1.99 -2.52
CA ALA A 99 -13.12 1.65 -2.86
C ALA A 99 -13.88 2.82 -3.49
N HIS A 100 -13.67 4.04 -2.99
CA HIS A 100 -14.22 5.25 -3.61
C HIS A 100 -13.73 5.37 -5.05
N ALA A 101 -12.42 5.32 -5.27
CA ALA A 101 -11.82 5.42 -6.59
C ALA A 101 -12.35 4.32 -7.53
N ARG A 102 -12.40 3.07 -7.06
CA ARG A 102 -12.94 1.95 -7.86
C ARG A 102 -14.36 2.21 -8.32
N HIS A 103 -15.24 2.62 -7.42
CA HIS A 103 -16.64 2.88 -7.75
C HIS A 103 -16.78 4.01 -8.79
N MET A 104 -16.04 5.11 -8.60
CA MET A 104 -16.08 6.25 -9.53
C MET A 104 -15.54 5.88 -10.92
N ILE A 105 -14.40 5.20 -10.98
CA ILE A 105 -13.77 4.81 -12.26
C ILE A 105 -14.65 3.80 -13.00
N ASP A 106 -15.20 2.79 -12.32
CA ASP A 106 -16.11 1.83 -12.95
C ASP A 106 -17.37 2.52 -13.51
N HIS A 107 -17.94 3.45 -12.76
CA HIS A 107 -19.11 4.22 -13.20
C HIS A 107 -18.80 5.09 -14.43
N LEU A 108 -17.65 5.78 -14.42
CA LEU A 108 -17.23 6.62 -15.53
C LEU A 108 -16.89 5.80 -16.77
N ILE A 109 -16.19 4.68 -16.63
CA ILE A 109 -15.89 3.75 -17.74
C ILE A 109 -17.18 3.21 -18.34
N LYS A 110 -18.16 2.83 -17.51
CA LYS A 110 -19.47 2.36 -18.00
C LYS A 110 -20.19 3.45 -18.80
N SER A 111 -20.06 4.71 -18.40
CA SER A 111 -20.77 5.84 -19.02
C SER A 111 -20.06 6.41 -20.26
N HIS A 112 -18.73 6.40 -20.28
CA HIS A 112 -17.92 7.11 -21.29
C HIS A 112 -16.98 6.21 -22.09
N GLY A 113 -16.82 4.95 -21.68
CA GLY A 113 -15.86 4.01 -22.25
C GLY A 113 -14.47 4.13 -21.62
N GLU A 114 -13.68 3.07 -21.76
CA GLU A 114 -12.34 2.96 -21.17
C GLU A 114 -11.34 3.95 -21.79
N ASN A 115 -11.43 4.19 -23.09
CA ASN A 115 -10.54 5.07 -23.84
C ASN A 115 -10.90 6.56 -23.70
N TYR A 116 -11.83 6.92 -22.81
CA TYR A 116 -12.19 8.31 -22.57
C TYR A 116 -11.00 9.05 -21.99
N LYS A 117 -10.57 10.13 -22.67
CA LYS A 117 -9.43 10.95 -22.25
C LYS A 117 -9.77 11.81 -21.05
N ILE A 118 -8.86 11.89 -20.10
CA ILE A 118 -9.00 12.71 -18.90
C ILE A 118 -8.53 14.13 -19.20
N ASP A 119 -9.32 15.11 -18.80
CA ASP A 119 -8.97 16.54 -18.87
C ASP A 119 -8.90 17.11 -17.45
N LEU A 120 -7.69 17.46 -17.00
CA LEU A 120 -7.45 18.08 -15.69
C LEU A 120 -7.42 19.61 -15.76
N GLY A 121 -7.71 20.19 -16.93
CA GLY A 121 -7.66 21.62 -17.21
C GLY A 121 -6.27 22.11 -17.58
N MET A 122 -6.21 23.35 -18.07
CA MET A 122 -4.98 23.96 -18.61
C MET A 122 -3.97 24.42 -17.54
N GLN A 123 -4.31 24.31 -16.25
CA GLN A 123 -3.47 24.77 -15.13
C GLN A 123 -2.74 23.62 -14.43
N VAL A 124 -2.76 22.42 -15.03
CA VAL A 124 -2.10 21.23 -14.50
C VAL A 124 -0.97 20.85 -15.43
N ASP A 125 0.25 21.16 -15.01
CA ASP A 125 1.47 20.82 -15.76
C ASP A 125 1.93 19.38 -15.51
N VAL A 126 1.52 18.79 -14.38
CA VAL A 126 1.86 17.42 -13.97
C VAL A 126 0.59 16.71 -13.50
N GLU A 127 -0.03 15.95 -14.40
CA GLU A 127 -1.17 15.08 -14.11
C GLU A 127 -0.80 13.92 -13.19
N ALA A 128 -1.69 13.56 -12.27
CA ALA A 128 -1.56 12.37 -11.41
C ALA A 128 -0.12 12.10 -10.88
N PRO A 129 0.53 13.06 -10.20
CA PRO A 129 1.95 12.99 -9.86
C PRO A 129 2.31 11.76 -9.02
N ILE A 130 1.39 11.29 -8.17
CA ILE A 130 1.59 10.08 -7.36
C ILE A 130 1.63 8.84 -8.24
N ALA A 131 0.69 8.68 -9.18
CA ALA A 131 0.69 7.53 -10.10
C ALA A 131 1.95 7.52 -10.97
N ARG A 132 2.35 8.68 -11.50
CA ARG A 132 3.60 8.83 -12.26
C ARG A 132 4.82 8.45 -11.43
N THR A 133 4.90 8.89 -10.18
CA THR A 133 6.05 8.63 -9.31
C THR A 133 6.12 7.17 -8.87
N VAL A 134 4.99 6.60 -8.44
CA VAL A 134 4.95 5.26 -7.82
C VAL A 134 4.93 4.18 -8.90
N MET A 135 4.13 4.36 -9.95
CA MET A 135 3.94 3.34 -10.97
C MET A 135 4.82 3.57 -12.19
N GLY A 136 5.29 4.80 -12.45
CA GLY A 136 5.91 5.12 -13.74
C GLY A 136 4.90 5.18 -14.88
N LEU A 137 3.60 5.29 -14.57
CA LEU A 137 2.49 5.36 -15.52
C LEU A 137 2.00 6.81 -15.60
N LYS A 138 1.86 7.35 -16.81
CA LYS A 138 1.18 8.62 -17.08
C LYS A 138 -0.27 8.35 -17.48
N PRO A 139 -1.26 8.60 -16.61
CA PRO A 139 -2.65 8.33 -16.94
C PRO A 139 -3.20 9.36 -17.94
N GLU A 140 -3.66 8.91 -19.11
CA GLU A 140 -4.31 9.76 -20.11
C GLU A 140 -5.80 9.41 -20.27
N THR A 141 -6.19 8.21 -19.90
CA THR A 141 -7.54 7.66 -20.06
C THR A 141 -8.10 7.09 -18.76
N LEU A 142 -9.43 6.90 -18.71
CA LEU A 142 -10.08 6.21 -17.59
C LEU A 142 -9.54 4.78 -17.41
N GLY A 143 -9.15 4.11 -18.49
CA GLY A 143 -8.49 2.79 -18.45
C GLY A 143 -7.18 2.82 -17.68
N ASP A 144 -6.36 3.87 -17.85
CA ASP A 144 -5.10 4.01 -17.14
C ASP A 144 -5.34 4.22 -15.64
N LEU A 145 -6.34 5.02 -15.26
CA LEU A 145 -6.75 5.17 -13.86
C LEU A 145 -7.26 3.85 -13.26
N ARG A 146 -7.91 2.99 -14.05
CA ARG A 146 -8.32 1.65 -13.59
C ARG A 146 -7.09 0.80 -13.24
N ARG A 147 -6.02 0.84 -14.04
CA ARG A 147 -4.76 0.14 -13.73
C ARG A 147 -4.13 0.62 -12.42
N VAL A 148 -4.20 1.93 -12.16
CA VAL A 148 -3.76 2.50 -10.87
C VAL A 148 -4.56 1.91 -9.70
N VAL A 149 -5.89 1.88 -9.82
CA VAL A 149 -6.76 1.32 -8.78
C VAL A 149 -6.50 -0.18 -8.58
N GLU A 150 -6.24 -0.93 -9.64
CA GLU A 150 -5.94 -2.37 -9.57
C GLU A 150 -4.62 -2.64 -8.84
N TYR A 151 -3.58 -1.83 -9.08
CA TYR A 151 -2.34 -1.86 -8.29
C TYR A 151 -2.63 -1.63 -6.79
N VAL A 152 -3.35 -0.55 -6.46
CA VAL A 152 -3.71 -0.22 -5.07
C VAL A 152 -4.48 -1.35 -4.38
N GLN A 153 -5.43 -1.97 -5.09
CA GLN A 153 -6.22 -3.09 -4.57
C GLN A 153 -5.36 -4.33 -4.30
N ARG A 154 -4.40 -4.63 -5.17
CA ARG A 154 -3.44 -5.72 -4.96
C ARG A 154 -2.59 -5.48 -3.72
N GLU A 155 -2.02 -4.28 -3.59
CA GLU A 155 -1.18 -3.93 -2.44
C GLU A 155 -1.98 -3.98 -1.13
N LEU A 156 -3.23 -3.51 -1.13
CA LEU A 156 -4.13 -3.62 0.02
C LEU A 156 -4.32 -5.08 0.47
N ILE A 157 -4.49 -6.02 -0.47
CA ILE A 157 -4.63 -7.45 -0.14
C ILE A 157 -3.37 -7.97 0.55
N HIS A 158 -2.19 -7.63 0.05
CA HIS A 158 -0.92 -8.02 0.68
C HIS A 158 -0.75 -7.43 2.07
N LEU A 159 -1.01 -6.13 2.22
CA LEU A 159 -0.93 -5.44 3.51
C LEU A 159 -1.91 -6.05 4.52
N LEU A 160 -3.18 -6.21 4.16
CA LEU A 160 -4.20 -6.77 5.04
C LEU A 160 -3.86 -8.22 5.43
N SER A 161 -3.37 -9.03 4.48
CA SER A 161 -2.96 -10.42 4.77
C SER A 161 -1.89 -10.48 5.87
N SER A 162 -0.95 -9.53 5.88
CA SER A 162 0.13 -9.47 6.87
C SER A 162 -0.34 -9.09 8.29
N THR A 163 -1.57 -8.60 8.44
CA THR A 163 -2.16 -8.28 9.75
C THR A 163 -2.69 -9.52 10.48
N HIS A 164 -2.82 -10.65 9.78
CA HIS A 164 -3.34 -11.87 10.38
C HIS A 164 -2.38 -12.42 11.46
N THR A 165 -2.93 -13.22 12.37
CA THR A 165 -2.13 -13.93 13.39
C THR A 165 -1.09 -14.83 12.72
N GLY A 166 0.16 -14.74 13.19
CA GLY A 166 1.26 -15.60 12.73
C GLY A 166 1.96 -15.13 11.45
N GLN A 167 1.71 -13.88 11.02
CA GLN A 167 2.32 -13.29 9.82
C GLN A 167 3.60 -12.51 10.19
N GLU A 168 3.55 -11.18 10.20
CA GLU A 168 4.72 -10.35 10.52
C GLU A 168 5.00 -10.35 12.04
N GLY A 169 6.28 -10.48 12.40
CA GLY A 169 6.77 -10.53 13.78
C GLY A 169 7.57 -9.29 14.20
N SER A 170 8.04 -8.50 13.24
CA SER A 170 8.88 -7.32 13.45
C SER A 170 8.04 -6.05 13.43
N SER A 171 8.11 -5.27 14.52
CA SER A 171 7.43 -3.97 14.62
C SER A 171 7.90 -3.00 13.54
N LEU A 172 9.20 -2.96 13.24
CA LEU A 172 9.74 -2.12 12.18
C LEU A 172 9.24 -2.55 10.79
N ASP A 173 9.07 -3.84 10.54
CA ASP A 173 8.53 -4.32 9.26
C ASP A 173 7.02 -4.10 9.13
N PHE A 174 6.29 -3.95 10.25
CA PHE A 174 4.94 -3.36 10.23
C PHE A 174 5.00 -1.87 9.89
N GLU A 175 5.96 -1.10 10.41
CA GLU A 175 6.08 0.32 10.04
C GLU A 175 6.46 0.52 8.56
N VAL A 176 7.29 -0.36 8.00
CA VAL A 176 7.55 -0.36 6.55
C VAL A 176 6.25 -0.55 5.77
N LYS A 177 5.38 -1.46 6.22
CA LYS A 177 4.06 -1.69 5.62
C LYS A 177 3.11 -0.50 5.83
N ASN A 178 3.18 0.19 6.98
CA ASN A 178 2.42 1.42 7.23
C ASN A 178 2.80 2.52 6.24
N LEU A 179 4.11 2.70 6.01
CA LEU A 179 4.62 3.66 5.03
C LEU A 179 4.20 3.29 3.60
N HIS A 180 4.22 1.99 3.25
CA HIS A 180 3.74 1.50 1.96
C HIS A 180 2.23 1.74 1.77
N ALA A 181 1.42 1.49 2.81
CA ALA A 181 -0.02 1.71 2.77
C ALA A 181 -0.42 3.19 2.67
N GLY A 182 0.46 4.09 3.11
CA GLY A 182 0.24 5.54 3.06
C GLY A 182 0.66 6.19 1.75
N MET A 183 1.39 5.47 0.90
CA MET A 183 1.77 5.88 -0.46
C MET A 183 0.58 5.70 -1.41
#